data_AF-A0A3D2ICC6-F1
#
_entry.id   AF-A0A3D2ICC6-F1
#
_cell.length_a   1.000
_cell.length_b   1.000
_cell.length_c   1.000
_cell.angle_alpha   90.00
_cell.angle_beta   90.00
_cell.angle_gamma   90.00
#
_symmetry.space_group_name_H-M   'P 1'
#
loop_
_entity.id
_entity.type
_entity.pdbx_description
1 polymer ?
#
loop_
_entity_poly.entity_id
_entity_poly.type
_entity_poly.pdbx_seq_one_letter_code
_entity_poly.pdbx_strand_id
1 'polypeptide(L)'
;MDSLGYTINMSECIDISKLKRNTKIIVETESTVLEITVVGPKSLAVSVHGGLKFIRPTKCKISKEIKRGKSIAFVYQDKGKTEKISTTKVVSASVFSPDNSWSYEAIEKKEQ
;
A
#
# COMPACT_ATOMS: atom_id res chain seq x y z
N MET A 1 -13.53 -38.50 6.63
CA MET A 1 -13.53 -37.48 5.56
C MET A 1 -12.89 -36.25 6.16
N ASP A 2 -11.57 -36.16 6.03
CA ASP A 2 -10.76 -35.10 6.61
C ASP A 2 -10.92 -33.85 5.74
N SER A 3 -11.73 -32.90 6.19
CA SER A 3 -11.69 -31.53 5.69
C SER A 3 -10.44 -30.88 6.26
N LEU A 4 -9.32 -31.01 5.54
CA LEU A 4 -8.15 -30.16 5.73
C LEU A 4 -8.56 -28.74 5.36
N GLY A 5 -9.15 -28.03 6.32
CA GLY A 5 -9.41 -26.61 6.24
C GLY A 5 -8.07 -25.90 6.09
N TYR A 6 -7.71 -25.58 4.86
CA TYR A 6 -6.63 -24.65 4.57
C TYR A 6 -6.96 -23.36 5.32
N THR A 7 -6.28 -23.15 6.44
CA THR A 7 -6.31 -21.86 7.14
C THR A 7 -5.55 -20.92 6.22
N ILE A 8 -6.26 -20.27 5.29
CA ILE A 8 -5.68 -19.20 4.49
C ILE A 8 -5.33 -18.13 5.50
N ASN A 9 -4.05 -18.07 5.86
CA ASN A 9 -3.51 -17.03 6.71
C ASN A 9 -3.45 -15.77 5.83
N MET A 10 -4.63 -15.17 5.62
CA MET A 10 -4.82 -13.98 4.80
C MET A 10 -4.04 -12.86 5.47
N SER A 11 -2.90 -12.49 4.89
CA SER A 11 -1.97 -11.57 5.51
C SER A 11 -2.64 -10.21 5.66
N GLU A 12 -3.11 -9.80 6.85
CA GLU A 12 -3.68 -8.45 7.07
C GLU A 12 -2.64 -7.31 6.96
N CYS A 13 -1.51 -7.58 6.31
CA CYS A 13 -0.32 -6.76 6.23
C CYS A 13 0.42 -6.94 4.91
N ILE A 14 0.80 -5.85 4.27
CA ILE A 14 1.78 -5.83 3.18
C ILE A 14 3.11 -5.29 3.73
N ASP A 15 4.18 -6.10 3.66
CA ASP A 15 5.55 -5.63 3.94
C ASP A 15 6.17 -5.08 2.65
N ILE A 16 6.18 -3.74 2.53
CA ILE A 16 6.67 -3.01 1.35
C ILE A 16 8.14 -3.34 1.08
N SER A 17 8.89 -3.69 2.13
CA SER A 17 10.32 -3.95 1.99
C SER A 17 10.67 -5.20 1.20
N LYS A 18 9.70 -6.09 1.02
CA LYS A 18 9.85 -7.35 0.28
C LYS A 18 9.38 -7.26 -1.16
N LEU A 19 8.82 -6.12 -1.57
CA LEU A 19 8.25 -5.94 -2.90
C LEU A 19 9.32 -5.56 -3.93
N LYS A 20 9.13 -6.01 -5.16
CA LYS A 20 9.99 -5.65 -6.28
C LYS A 20 9.73 -4.20 -6.71
N ARG A 21 10.71 -3.59 -7.38
CA ARG A 21 10.48 -2.31 -8.07
C ARG A 21 9.35 -2.43 -9.09
N ASN A 22 8.64 -1.33 -9.27
CA ASN A 22 7.45 -1.19 -10.10
C ASN A 22 6.25 -2.05 -9.67
N THR A 23 6.34 -2.81 -8.58
CA THR A 23 5.15 -3.38 -7.93
C THR A 23 4.20 -2.24 -7.57
N LYS A 24 2.95 -2.39 -7.97
CA LYS A 24 1.88 -1.44 -7.63
C LYS A 24 1.03 -1.99 -6.52
N ILE A 25 0.55 -1.11 -5.67
CA ILE A 25 -0.35 -1.41 -4.57
C ILE A 25 -1.49 -0.41 -4.67
N ILE A 26 -2.70 -0.92 -4.81
CA ILE A 26 -3.91 -0.10 -4.72
C ILE A 26 -4.44 -0.24 -3.30
N VAL A 27 -4.47 0.85 -2.56
CA VAL A 27 -4.90 0.88 -1.16
C VAL A 27 -6.19 1.67 -1.08
N GLU A 28 -7.26 1.03 -0.61
CA GLU A 28 -8.47 1.71 -0.18
C GLU A 28 -8.32 2.10 1.30
N THR A 29 -8.58 3.36 1.60
CA THR A 29 -8.71 3.89 2.96
C THR A 29 -10.14 4.32 3.20
N GLU A 30 -10.51 4.61 4.44
CA GLU A 30 -11.87 5.06 4.79
C GLU A 30 -12.34 6.30 4.01
N SER A 31 -11.42 7.09 3.45
CA SER A 31 -11.76 8.35 2.77
C SER A 31 -11.25 8.48 1.33
N THR A 32 -10.38 7.58 0.86
CA THR A 32 -9.76 7.71 -0.46
C THR A 32 -9.09 6.43 -0.94
N VAL A 33 -8.79 6.36 -2.24
CA VAL A 33 -7.99 5.30 -2.86
C VAL A 33 -6.63 5.87 -3.24
N LEU A 34 -5.56 5.15 -2.91
CA LEU A 34 -4.19 5.49 -3.23
C LEU A 34 -3.56 4.43 -4.12
N GLU A 35 -2.92 4.85 -5.20
CA GLU A 35 -1.99 4.04 -5.96
C GLU A 35 -0.57 4.29 -5.44
N ILE A 36 0.11 3.23 -5.01
CA ILE A 36 1.47 3.26 -4.49
C ILE A 36 2.34 2.37 -5.38
N THR A 37 3.35 2.94 -6.01
CA THR A 37 4.33 2.21 -6.82
C THR A 37 5.68 2.17 -6.11
N VAL A 38 6.28 0.99 -5.99
CA VAL A 38 7.63 0.84 -5.41
C VAL A 38 8.68 1.33 -6.41
N VAL A 39 9.49 2.35 -6.06
CA VAL A 39 10.46 2.97 -7.00
C VAL A 39 11.93 2.71 -6.63
N GLY A 40 12.25 2.53 -5.35
CA GLY A 40 13.63 2.35 -4.89
C GLY A 40 14.03 0.89 -4.65
N PRO A 41 15.34 0.57 -4.68
CA PRO A 41 15.85 -0.75 -4.29
C PRO A 41 15.84 -0.92 -2.76
N LYS A 42 15.86 0.21 -2.03
CA LYS A 42 15.60 0.31 -0.60
C LYS A 42 14.09 0.45 -0.41
N SER A 43 13.41 -0.68 -0.39
CA SER A 43 12.23 -1.10 0.39
C SER A 43 11.10 -0.13 0.81
N LEU A 44 11.33 1.17 0.92
CA LEU A 44 10.36 2.16 1.42
C LEU A 44 10.23 3.39 0.52
N ALA A 45 11.03 3.50 -0.53
CA ALA A 45 10.88 4.59 -1.50
C ALA A 45 9.79 4.23 -2.50
N VAL A 46 8.72 5.02 -2.49
CA VAL A 46 7.52 4.82 -3.31
C VAL A 46 7.16 6.09 -4.07
N SER A 47 6.39 5.92 -5.15
CA SER A 47 5.60 6.99 -5.77
C SER A 47 4.15 6.77 -5.37
N VAL A 48 3.52 7.76 -4.75
CA VAL A 48 2.09 7.70 -4.36
C VAL A 48 1.29 8.68 -5.18
N HIS A 49 0.08 8.28 -5.57
CA HIS A 49 -0.89 9.09 -6.30
C HIS A 49 -2.30 8.77 -5.80
N GLY A 50 -3.15 9.79 -5.69
CA GLY A 50 -4.55 9.63 -5.29
C GLY A 50 -4.99 10.54 -4.16
N GLY A 51 -6.31 10.66 -4.03
CA GLY A 51 -6.96 11.59 -3.10
C GLY A 51 -6.62 13.07 -3.35
N LEU A 52 -7.06 13.93 -2.43
CA LEU A 52 -6.82 15.37 -2.52
C LEU A 52 -5.39 15.78 -2.16
N LYS A 53 -4.64 14.91 -1.47
CA LYS A 53 -3.28 15.21 -0.98
C LYS A 53 -2.17 14.85 -1.97
N PHE A 54 -2.39 13.86 -2.83
CA PHE A 54 -1.42 13.44 -3.85
C PHE A 54 -2.03 13.55 -5.25
N ILE A 55 -2.44 14.76 -5.64
CA ILE A 55 -3.07 15.09 -6.94
C ILE A 55 -2.16 14.73 -8.13
N ARG A 56 -0.84 14.68 -7.90
CA ARG A 56 0.16 14.22 -8.86
C ARG A 56 1.03 13.13 -8.23
N PRO A 57 1.60 12.21 -9.02
CA PRO A 57 2.54 11.22 -8.52
C PRO A 57 3.69 11.87 -7.74
N THR A 58 3.78 11.54 -6.46
CA THR A 58 4.71 12.16 -5.51
C THR A 58 5.67 11.11 -4.97
N LYS A 59 6.98 11.38 -5.06
CA LYS A 59 8.01 10.49 -4.50
C LYS A 59 8.08 10.65 -2.99
N CYS A 60 7.87 9.57 -2.26
CA CYS A 60 7.79 9.55 -0.81
C CYS A 60 8.60 8.40 -0.22
N LYS A 61 8.89 8.49 1.08
CA LYS A 61 9.16 7.34 1.93
C LYS A 61 7.87 6.92 2.63
N ILE A 62 7.64 5.62 2.75
CA ILE A 62 6.46 5.04 3.42
C ILE A 62 6.87 4.25 4.66
N SER A 63 5.93 4.00 5.58
CA SER A 63 6.08 2.97 6.61
C SER A 63 6.32 1.59 6.01
N LYS A 64 7.09 0.75 6.71
CA LYS A 64 7.45 -0.61 6.24
C LYS A 64 6.25 -1.48 5.93
N GLU A 65 5.18 -1.31 6.71
CA GLU A 65 4.01 -2.16 6.64
C GLU A 65 2.77 -1.32 6.33
N ILE A 66 1.90 -1.86 5.48
CA ILE A 66 0.52 -1.39 5.28
C ILE A 66 -0.37 -2.44 5.94
N LYS A 67 -1.22 -2.03 6.88
CA LYS A 67 -2.09 -2.94 7.65
C LYS A 67 -3.51 -2.43 7.72
N ARG A 68 -4.49 -3.33 7.71
CA ARG A 68 -5.89 -3.00 7.94
C ARG A 68 -6.07 -2.21 9.23
N GLY A 69 -6.95 -1.21 9.23
CA GLY A 69 -7.31 -0.46 10.42
C GLY A 69 -6.21 0.47 10.93
N LYS A 70 -5.08 0.57 10.20
CA LYS A 70 -3.97 1.49 10.50
C LYS A 70 -3.87 2.56 9.43
N SER A 71 -3.42 3.73 9.80
CA SER A 71 -3.04 4.79 8.86
C SER A 71 -1.67 4.51 8.25
N ILE A 72 -1.47 4.93 7.00
CA ILE A 72 -0.18 4.92 6.32
C ILE A 72 0.45 6.29 6.49
N ALA A 73 1.74 6.34 6.87
CA ALA A 73 2.50 7.57 6.94
C ALA A 73 3.45 7.70 5.73
N PHE A 74 3.36 8.84 5.05
CA PHE A 74 4.24 9.22 3.95
C PHE A 74 5.11 10.41 4.37
N VAL A 75 6.39 10.37 4.00
CA VAL A 75 7.34 11.48 4.19
C VAL A 75 7.92 11.86 2.83
N TYR A 76 7.80 13.13 2.44
CA TYR A 76 8.27 13.62 1.14
C TYR A 76 8.85 15.02 1.24
N GLN A 77 9.53 15.45 0.18
CA GLN A 77 10.06 16.81 0.06
C GLN A 77 9.11 17.62 -0.82
N ASP A 78 8.61 18.75 -0.31
CA ASP A 78 7.90 19.75 -1.09
C ASP A 78 8.56 21.11 -0.90
N LYS A 79 8.96 21.74 -2.01
CA LYS A 79 9.61 23.07 -2.03
C LYS A 79 10.77 23.22 -1.00
N GLY A 80 11.56 22.15 -0.83
CA GLY A 80 12.70 22.12 0.09
C GLY A 80 12.34 21.90 1.56
N LYS A 81 11.07 21.63 1.88
CA LYS A 81 10.61 21.26 3.23
C LYS A 81 10.25 19.79 3.28
N THR A 82 10.52 19.16 4.42
CA THR A 82 10.08 17.79 4.70
C THR A 82 8.64 17.81 5.19
N GLU A 83 7.75 17.21 4.41
CA GLU A 83 6.34 17.07 4.75
C GLU A 83 6.04 15.65 5.22
N LYS A 84 5.13 15.53 6.20
CA LYS A 84 4.62 14.24 6.69
C LYS A 84 3.11 14.23 6.61
N ILE A 85 2.58 13.27 5.87
CA ILE A 85 1.14 13.07 5.72
C ILE A 85 0.77 11.68 6.20
N SER A 86 -0.34 11.59 6.93
CA SER A 86 -0.97 10.32 7.27
C SER A 86 -2.33 10.20 6.60
N THR A 87 -2.68 8.98 6.21
CA THR A 87 -3.99 8.64 5.64
C THR A 87 -5.02 8.40 6.75
N THR A 88 -6.29 8.28 6.38
CA THR A 88 -7.28 7.56 7.19
C THR A 88 -6.97 6.06 7.21
N LYS A 89 -7.73 5.26 7.96
CA LYS A 89 -7.37 3.85 8.15
C LYS A 89 -7.53 3.07 6.85
N VAL A 90 -6.63 2.12 6.63
CA VAL A 90 -6.69 1.19 5.49
C VAL A 90 -7.88 0.25 5.67
N VAL A 91 -8.68 0.14 4.61
CA VAL A 91 -9.85 -0.74 4.51
C VAL A 91 -9.48 -2.01 3.76
N SER A 92 -8.87 -1.87 2.59
CA SER A 92 -8.45 -2.98 1.72
C SER A 92 -7.17 -2.61 0.96
N ALA A 93 -6.47 -3.60 0.41
CA ALA A 93 -5.33 -3.36 -0.44
C ALA A 93 -5.06 -4.54 -1.39
N SER A 94 -4.77 -4.22 -2.64
CA SER A 94 -4.41 -5.20 -3.68
C SER A 94 -3.01 -4.93 -4.21
N VAL A 95 -2.25 -5.99 -4.47
CA VAL A 95 -0.88 -5.92 -4.98
C VAL A 95 -0.86 -6.43 -6.42
N PHE A 96 -0.16 -5.70 -7.29
CA PHE A 96 0.00 -6.02 -8.70
C PHE A 96 1.49 -6.18 -9.01
N SER A 97 1.81 -7.20 -9.78
CA SER A 97 3.17 -7.47 -10.23
C SER A 97 3.75 -6.28 -11.04
N PRO A 98 5.08 -6.14 -11.12
CA PRO A 98 5.72 -5.07 -11.89
C PRO A 98 5.29 -4.96 -13.36
N ASP A 99 4.91 -6.09 -13.96
CA ASP A 99 4.46 -6.25 -15.34
C ASP A 99 2.93 -6.40 -15.48
N ASN A 100 2.19 -6.31 -14.37
CA ASN A 100 0.75 -6.58 -14.26
C ASN A 100 0.31 -7.98 -14.75
N SER A 101 1.22 -8.96 -14.83
CA SER A 101 0.89 -10.35 -15.17
C SER A 101 0.06 -11.06 -14.09
N TRP A 102 0.16 -10.62 -12.83
CA TRP A 102 -0.65 -11.15 -11.73
C TRP A 102 -1.00 -10.06 -10.72
N SER A 103 -2.09 -10.31 -10.00
CA SER A 103 -2.50 -9.52 -8.84
C SER A 103 -3.10 -10.43 -7.77
N TYR A 104 -3.11 -9.94 -6.53
CA TYR A 104 -3.84 -10.57 -5.44
C TYR A 104 -4.34 -9.52 -4.45
N GLU A 105 -5.45 -9.84 -3.78
CA GLU A 105 -5.97 -9.03 -2.68
C GLU A 105 -5.16 -9.37 -1.43
N ALA A 106 -4.32 -8.44 -1.01
CA ALA A 106 -3.44 -8.65 0.14
C ALA A 106 -4.16 -8.34 1.45
N ILE A 107 -5.04 -7.34 1.46
CA ILE A 107 -5.89 -6.99 2.59
C ILE A 107 -7.32 -6.96 2.07
N GLU A 108 -8.15 -7.94 2.43
CA GLU A 108 -9.52 -8.04 1.93
C GLU A 108 -10.40 -6.87 2.38
N LYS A 109 -11.64 -6.72 1.90
CA LYS A 109 -12.62 -5.86 2.58
C LYS A 109 -13.44 -6.70 3.55
N LYS A 110 -13.54 -6.32 4.84
CA LYS A 110 -14.52 -6.96 5.73
C LYS A 110 -15.89 -6.36 5.40
N GLU A 111 -16.79 -7.17 4.84
CA GLU A 111 -18.21 -6.81 4.78
C GLU A 111 -18.74 -6.69 6.22
N GLN A 112 -19.48 -5.62 6.49
CA GLN A 112 -20.14 -5.37 7.78
C GLN A 112 -21.52 -6.01 7.82
#